data_AF-A0A3P2AJN9-F1
#
_entry.id   AF-A0A3P2AJN9-F1
#
_cell.length_a   1.000
_cell.length_b   1.000
_cell.length_c   1.000
_cell.angle_alpha   90.00
_cell.angle_beta   90.00
_cell.angle_gamma   90.00
#
_symmetry.space_group_name_H-M   'P 1'
#
loop_
_entity.id
_entity.type
_entity.pdbx_description
1 polymer ?
#
loop_
_entity_poly.entity_id
_entity_poly.type
_entity_poly.pdbx_seq_one_letter_code
_entity_poly.pdbx_strand_id
1 'polypeptide(L)' 'MNDLIKDIERNGLLHGIGKPEPLKYQKAYSRRIDQYNHLIYNIDDLGNLWIISCKGHYEE' A
#
# COMPACT_ATOMS: atom_id res chain seq x y z
N MET A 1 3.53 -10.24 -2.44
CA MET A 1 4.14 -8.89 -2.60
C MET A 1 4.15 -8.43 -4.05
N ASN A 2 4.81 -9.16 -4.97
CA ASN A 2 4.87 -8.79 -6.40
C ASN A 2 3.49 -8.55 -7.02
N ASP A 3 2.47 -9.31 -6.63
CA ASP A 3 1.11 -9.13 -7.15
C ASP A 3 0.47 -7.82 -6.70
N LEU A 4 0.74 -7.36 -5.46
CA LEU A 4 0.23 -6.08 -4.98
C LEU A 4 0.85 -4.91 -5.75
N ILE A 5 2.17 -4.96 -6.02
CA ILE A 5 2.87 -3.92 -6.77
C ILE A 5 2.29 -3.81 -8.19
N LYS A 6 2.20 -4.93 -8.90
CA LYS A 6 1.60 -4.97 -10.25
C LYS A 6 0.15 -4.51 -10.26
N ASP A 7 -0.60 -4.82 -9.20
CA ASP A 7 -1.99 -4.40 -9.08
C ASP A 7 -2.11 -2.89 -8.82
N ILE A 8 -1.24 -2.31 -7.99
CA ILE A 8 -1.16 -0.86 -7.76
C ILE A 8 -0.84 -0.12 -9.06
N GLU A 9 0.10 -0.62 -9.86
CA GLU A 9 0.44 -0.03 -11.16
C GLU A 9 -0.73 -0.05 -12.16
N ARG A 10 -1.61 -1.06 -12.07
CA ARG A 10 -2.76 -1.21 -13.00
C ARG A 10 -4.02 -0.49 -12.52
N ASN A 11 -4.29 -0.55 -11.22
CA ASN A 11 -5.56 -0.16 -10.61
C ASN A 11 -5.44 1.09 -9.72
N GLY A 12 -4.23 1.58 -9.47
CA GLY A 12 -3.97 2.80 -8.71
C GLY A 12 -4.09 2.63 -7.19
N LEU A 13 -4.38 3.73 -6.50
CA LEU A 13 -4.22 3.84 -5.05
C LEU A 13 -5.34 3.15 -4.24
N LEU A 14 -6.58 3.19 -4.71
CA LEU A 14 -7.79 2.81 -3.93
C LEU A 14 -8.58 1.63 -4.51
N HIS A 15 -8.07 0.96 -5.54
CA HIS A 15 -8.77 -0.15 -6.20
C HIS A 15 -7.90 -1.39 -6.33
N GLY A 16 -8.56 -2.54 -6.42
CA GLY A 16 -7.89 -3.83 -6.62
C GLY A 16 -7.69 -4.63 -5.33
N ILE A 17 -6.69 -5.50 -5.34
CA ILE A 17 -6.53 -6.55 -4.31
C ILE A 17 -5.88 -6.03 -3.02
N GLY A 18 -6.06 -6.77 -1.92
CA GLY A 18 -5.48 -6.42 -0.63
C GLY A 18 -6.24 -5.34 0.16
N LYS A 19 -7.50 -5.04 -0.21
CA LYS A 19 -8.36 -4.08 0.52
C LYS A 19 -7.66 -2.72 0.72
N PRO A 20 -7.40 -1.97 -0.37
CA PRO A 20 -6.75 -0.68 -0.28
C PRO A 20 -7.56 0.31 0.57
N GLU A 21 -6.89 0.94 1.53
CA GLU A 21 -7.51 1.90 2.46
C GLU A 21 -6.60 3.15 2.60
N PRO A 22 -7.16 4.37 2.63
CA PRO A 22 -6.36 5.57 2.90
C PRO A 22 -5.99 5.63 4.38
N LEU A 23 -4.74 6.03 4.68
CA LEU A 23 -4.33 6.27 6.06
C LEU A 23 -4.90 7.59 6.59
N LYS A 24 -5.34 7.58 7.85
CA LYS A 24 -6.03 8.73 8.48
C LYS A 24 -5.11 9.93 8.71
N TYR A 25 -3.84 9.71 9.02
CA TYR A 25 -2.90 10.74 9.47
C TYR A 25 -1.73 10.98 8.52
N GLN A 26 -1.64 10.23 7.43
CA GLN A 26 -0.57 10.31 6.44
C GLN A 26 -1.16 10.29 5.04
N LYS A 27 -0.58 11.05 4.10
CA LYS A 27 -0.90 10.97 2.67
C LYS A 27 -0.30 9.69 2.08
N ALA A 28 -0.87 8.55 2.46
CA ALA A 28 -0.46 7.22 2.04
C ALA A 28 -1.64 6.26 2.14
N TYR A 29 -1.47 5.07 1.57
CA TYR A 29 -2.47 4.03 1.48
C TYR A 29 -1.90 2.74 2.06
N SER A 30 -2.78 1.92 2.64
CA SER A 30 -2.44 0.58 3.10
C SER A 30 -3.11 -0.47 2.22
N ARG A 31 -2.42 -1.58 1.99
CA ARG A 31 -2.99 -2.83 1.47
C ARG A 31 -2.54 -3.99 2.35
N ARG A 32 -3.42 -4.94 2.61
CA ARG A 32 -3.10 -6.19 3.30
C ARG A 32 -2.20 -7.06 2.43
N ILE A 33 -1.05 -7.42 2.98
CA ILE A 33 -0.20 -8.48 2.45
C ILE A 33 -0.74 -9.83 2.95
N ASP A 34 -1.04 -9.88 4.24
CA ASP A 34 -1.68 -11.01 4.91
C ASP A 34 -2.52 -10.47 6.09
N GLN A 35 -2.82 -11.33 7.08
CA GLN A 35 -3.61 -10.96 8.26
C GLN A 35 -2.89 -10.03 9.25
N TYR A 36 -1.56 -9.97 9.22
CA TYR A 36 -0.72 -9.21 10.16
C TYR A 36 0.06 -8.08 9.47
N ASN A 37 0.43 -8.27 8.20
CA ASN A 37 1.32 -7.37 7.48
C ASN A 37 0.55 -6.51 6.48
N HIS A 38 0.93 -5.22 6.44
CA HIS A 38 0.39 -4.26 5.50
C HIS A 38 1.53 -3.65 4.66
N LEU A 39 1.25 -3.47 3.38
CA LEU A 39 2.03 -2.63 2.49
C LEU A 39 1.53 -1.21 2.63
N ILE A 40 2.39 -0.30 3.08
CA ILE A 40 2.12 1.13 3.11
C ILE A 40 2.83 1.77 1.93
N TYR A 41 2.08 2.48 1.09
CA TYR A 41 2.59 3.05 -0.15
C TYR A 41 1.88 4.35 -0.54
N ASN A 42 2.47 5.07 -1.48
CA ASN A 42 1.83 6.20 -2.16
C ASN A 42 2.33 6.31 -3.60
N ILE A 43 1.67 7.11 -4.43
CA ILE A 43 2.16 7.49 -5.77
C ILE A 43 2.46 8.98 -5.75
N ASP A 44 3.64 9.37 -6.22
CA ASP A 44 4.02 10.79 -6.33
C ASP A 44 3.43 11.45 -7.59
N ASP A 45 3.63 12.77 -7.72
CA ASP A 45 3.11 13.54 -8.84
C ASP A 45 3.70 13.13 -10.20
N LEU A 46 4.84 12.42 -10.20
CA LEU A 46 5.48 11.88 -11.41
C LEU A 46 4.98 10.47 -11.75
N GLY A 47 4.10 9.89 -10.93
CA GLY A 47 3.57 8.55 -11.11
C GLY A 47 4.44 7.43 -10.53
N ASN A 48 5.49 7.74 -9.77
CA ASN A 48 6.33 6.71 -9.16
C ASN A 48 5.63 6.09 -7.95
N LEU A 49 5.71 4.78 -7.81
CA LEU A 49 5.25 4.06 -6.62
C LEU A 49 6.30 4.14 -5.50
N TRP A 50 5.91 4.73 -4.37
CA TRP A 50 6.71 4.83 -3.16
C TRP A 50 6.25 3.78 -2.15
N ILE A 51 7.10 2.82 -1.81
CA ILE A 51 6.84 1.85 -0.75
C ILE A 51 7.46 2.38 0.54
N ILE A 52 6.62 2.63 1.55
CA ILE A 52 7.00 3.23 2.83
C ILE A 52 7.30 2.12 3.85
N SER A 53 6.47 1.09 3.91
CA SER A 53 6.67 -0.07 4.80
C SER A 53 6.00 -1.30 4.21
N CYS A 54 6.50 -2.48 4.56
CA CYS A 54 5.93 -3.77 4.18
C CYS A 54 5.90 -4.80 5.32
N LYS A 55 6.12 -4.35 6.57
CA LYS A 55 6.13 -5.18 7.78
C LYS A 55 4.98 -4.72 8.69
N GLY A 56 4.47 -5.64 9.52
CA GLY A 56 3.32 -5.44 10.40
C GLY A 56 3.39 -4.22 11.31
N HIS A 57 2.26 -3.97 11.98
CA HIS A 57 2.14 -2.92 13.00
C HIS A 57 3.35 -2.95 13.94
N TYR A 58 3.85 -1.76 14.27
CA TYR A 58 4.92 -1.49 15.24
C TYR A 58 5.08 -2.67 16.20
N GLU A 59 6.19 -3.40 16.09
CA GLU A 59 6.68 -4.21 17.21
C GLU A 59 6.64 -3.26 18.43
N GLU A 60 5.96 -3.69 19.50
CA GLU A 60 5.71 -2.91 20.73
C GLU A 60 6.94 -2.13 21.21
#